data_AF-A0A7S1A7B1-F1
#
_entry.id   AF-A0A7S1A7B1-F1
#
_cell.length_a   1.000
_cell.length_b   1.000
_cell.length_c   1.000
_cell.angle_alpha   90.00
_cell.angle_beta   90.00
_cell.angle_gamma   90.00
#
_symmetry.space_group_name_H-M   'P 1'
#
loop_
_entity.id
_entity.type
_entity.pdbx_description
1 polymer ?
#
loop_
_entity_poly.entity_id
_entity_poly.type
_entity_poly.pdbx_seq_one_letter_code
_entity_poly.pdbx_strand_id
1 'polypeptide(L)'
;QQNPPSLFSGGDGLQQRHYMGWNEVPIDRVKSNDPSSWDSFLIKLPANTCESGSGGADDSITCLSDTSQYQLIARVEQYMEAGLLHYGRQEAFSKPGSYTLVAREYQDSSGNWFRNFFCENYTFVDFRYQLVFSPITSIDPVGLCFIEAR
;
A
#
# COMPACT_ATOMS: atom_id res chain seq x y z
N GLN A 1 25.41 -14.41 -32.90
CA GLN A 1 24.24 -13.86 -32.19
C GLN A 1 24.75 -12.83 -31.21
N GLN A 2 24.44 -11.55 -31.44
CA GLN A 2 24.70 -10.51 -30.44
C GLN A 2 23.58 -10.59 -29.40
N ASN A 3 23.94 -10.65 -28.12
CA ASN A 3 22.95 -10.55 -27.05
C ASN A 3 22.28 -9.17 -27.15
N PRO A 4 20.95 -9.09 -26.99
CA PRO A 4 20.27 -7.80 -26.96
C PRO A 4 20.87 -6.94 -25.82
N PRO A 5 21.04 -5.63 -26.03
CA PRO A 5 21.54 -4.73 -24.99
C PRO A 5 20.64 -4.80 -23.76
N SER A 6 21.24 -4.74 -22.57
CA SER A 6 20.47 -4.73 -21.33
C SER A 6 19.61 -3.46 -21.29
N LEU A 7 18.30 -3.64 -21.12
CA LEU A 7 17.33 -2.55 -20.93
C LEU A 7 17.57 -1.75 -19.63
N PHE A 8 18.58 -2.12 -18.83
CA PHE A 8 18.80 -1.65 -17.46
C PHE A 8 19.90 -0.58 -17.32
N SER A 9 20.32 0.02 -18.44
CA SER A 9 21.41 1.01 -18.42
C SER A 9 20.94 2.41 -17.97
N GLY A 10 19.64 2.61 -17.75
CA GLY A 10 19.08 3.86 -17.24
C GLY A 10 18.83 3.77 -15.74
N GLY A 11 19.54 4.58 -14.94
CA GLY A 11 19.36 4.70 -13.48
C GLY A 11 18.06 5.41 -13.06
N ASP A 12 17.00 5.31 -13.85
CA ASP A 12 15.69 5.87 -13.53
C ASP A 12 14.79 4.77 -12.95
N GLY A 13 14.45 4.92 -11.67
CA GLY A 13 13.62 3.98 -10.91
C GLY A 13 12.25 3.72 -11.55
N LEU A 14 11.75 4.64 -12.39
CA LEU A 14 10.50 4.46 -13.14
C LEU A 14 10.53 3.27 -14.11
N GLN A 15 11.70 2.96 -14.70
CA GLN A 15 11.86 1.84 -15.62
C GLN A 15 12.25 0.54 -14.90
N GLN A 16 12.93 0.65 -13.76
CA GLN A 16 13.41 -0.50 -13.00
C GLN A 16 12.31 -1.13 -12.12
N ARG A 17 11.26 -0.39 -11.76
CA ARG A 17 10.12 -0.89 -10.96
C ARG A 17 9.30 -2.01 -11.63
N HIS A 18 9.49 -2.24 -12.92
CA HIS A 18 8.73 -3.24 -13.68
C HIS A 18 9.00 -4.69 -13.21
N TYR A 19 10.12 -4.96 -12.52
CA TYR A 19 10.44 -6.30 -12.04
C TYR A 19 11.12 -6.28 -10.67
N MET A 20 10.37 -6.63 -9.63
CA MET A 20 10.93 -7.14 -8.37
C MET A 20 10.95 -8.66 -8.42
N GLY A 21 12.09 -9.27 -8.08
CA GLY A 21 12.27 -10.73 -8.10
C GLY A 21 11.12 -11.45 -7.44
N TRP A 22 10.45 -12.32 -8.20
CA TRP A 22 9.40 -13.19 -7.72
C TRP A 22 10.02 -14.26 -6.84
N ASN A 23 9.81 -14.19 -5.53
CA ASN A 23 9.96 -15.33 -4.65
C ASN A 23 8.55 -15.91 -4.42
N GLU A 24 8.21 -16.97 -5.14
CA GLU A 24 6.98 -17.71 -4.87
C GLU A 24 7.10 -18.40 -3.51
N VAL A 25 6.24 -18.02 -2.58
CA VAL A 25 6.04 -18.74 -1.32
C VAL A 25 4.81 -19.62 -1.52
N PRO A 26 4.94 -20.96 -1.53
CA PRO A 26 3.79 -21.83 -1.72
C PRO A 26 2.84 -21.68 -0.54
N ILE A 27 1.63 -21.18 -0.81
CA ILE A 27 0.53 -21.11 0.14
C ILE A 27 -0.66 -21.89 -0.42
N ASP A 28 -1.37 -22.57 0.47
CA ASP A 28 -2.62 -23.25 0.11
C ASP A 28 -3.67 -22.23 -0.33
N ARG A 29 -4.33 -22.50 -1.46
CA ARG A 29 -5.32 -21.59 -2.06
C ARG A 29 -6.53 -21.37 -1.15
N VAL A 30 -6.96 -22.39 -0.40
CA VAL A 30 -8.10 -22.28 0.52
C VAL A 30 -7.75 -21.30 1.63
N LYS A 31 -6.54 -21.41 2.18
CA LYS A 31 -6.04 -20.45 3.20
C LYS A 31 -5.87 -19.05 2.63
N SER A 32 -5.29 -18.91 1.44
CA SER A 32 -5.10 -17.58 0.82
C SER A 32 -6.42 -16.86 0.54
N ASN A 33 -7.47 -17.60 0.21
CA ASN A 33 -8.78 -17.04 -0.14
C ASN A 33 -9.76 -16.99 1.03
N ASP A 34 -9.36 -17.39 2.23
CA ASP A 34 -10.18 -17.33 3.44
C ASP A 34 -10.00 -15.95 4.10
N PRO A 35 -11.00 -15.05 4.06
CA PRO A 35 -10.89 -13.72 4.65
C PRO A 35 -10.71 -13.76 6.17
N SER A 36 -11.14 -14.85 6.84
CA SER A 36 -10.92 -15.04 8.28
C SER A 36 -9.45 -15.31 8.63
N SER A 37 -8.59 -15.49 7.63
CA SER A 37 -7.14 -15.58 7.82
C SER A 37 -6.42 -14.25 7.66
N TRP A 38 -7.06 -13.22 7.10
CA TRP A 38 -6.41 -11.94 6.79
C TRP A 38 -6.35 -11.04 8.03
N ASP A 39 -5.18 -10.48 8.32
CA ASP A 39 -4.95 -9.62 9.49
C ASP A 39 -4.88 -8.13 9.15
N SER A 40 -4.58 -7.79 7.89
CA SER A 40 -4.46 -6.39 7.45
C SER A 40 -4.90 -6.20 6.01
N PHE A 41 -5.37 -4.98 5.72
CA PHE A 41 -5.62 -4.48 4.38
C PHE A 41 -4.45 -3.62 3.94
N LEU A 42 -3.82 -3.95 2.81
CA LEU A 42 -2.63 -3.25 2.33
C LEU A 42 -2.92 -2.42 1.08
N ILE A 43 -2.68 -1.12 1.16
CA ILE A 43 -2.65 -0.21 0.02
C ILE A 43 -1.21 -0.14 -0.48
N LYS A 44 -0.91 -0.80 -1.61
CA LYS A 44 0.41 -0.72 -2.24
C LYS A 44 0.45 0.44 -3.24
N LEU A 45 1.37 1.38 -3.01
CA LEU A 45 1.64 2.48 -3.94
C LEU A 45 2.54 2.02 -5.10
N PRO A 46 2.38 2.59 -6.31
CA PRO A 46 3.40 2.49 -7.35
C PRO A 46 4.72 3.11 -6.85
N ALA A 47 5.85 2.53 -7.23
CA ALA A 47 7.15 3.08 -6.88
C ALA A 47 7.44 4.40 -7.61
N ASN A 48 8.07 5.33 -6.90
CA ASN A 48 8.45 6.67 -7.36
C ASN A 48 7.25 7.46 -7.87
N THR A 49 6.14 7.43 -7.12
CA THR A 49 4.89 8.13 -7.45
C THR A 49 5.02 9.65 -7.24
N CYS A 50 5.75 10.11 -6.23
CA CYS A 50 5.93 11.54 -5.96
C CYS A 50 6.97 12.23 -6.85
N GLU A 51 7.80 11.46 -7.58
CA GLU A 51 8.84 11.97 -8.48
C GLU A 51 9.78 13.04 -7.85
N SER A 52 9.97 13.02 -6.54
CA SER A 52 10.72 14.04 -5.78
C SER A 52 12.25 13.92 -5.88
N GLY A 53 12.75 12.91 -6.60
CA GLY A 53 14.16 12.55 -6.63
C GLY A 53 14.63 11.75 -5.41
N SER A 54 13.73 11.40 -4.48
CA SER A 54 14.02 10.56 -3.30
C SER A 54 14.10 9.05 -3.62
N GLY A 55 13.89 8.67 -4.88
CA GLY A 55 13.75 7.28 -5.29
C GLY A 55 12.47 6.61 -4.78
N GLY A 56 11.44 7.39 -4.37
CA GLY A 56 10.18 6.90 -3.80
C GLY A 56 10.15 6.82 -2.28
N ALA A 57 11.21 7.28 -1.60
CA ALA A 57 11.33 7.24 -0.14
C ALA A 57 10.38 8.22 0.58
N ASP A 58 9.69 9.08 -0.14
CA ASP A 58 8.65 9.99 0.33
C ASP A 58 7.30 9.73 -0.35
N ASP A 59 7.14 8.60 -1.06
CA ASP A 59 5.87 8.23 -1.70
C ASP A 59 4.73 8.20 -0.67
N SER A 60 3.62 8.84 -1.04
CA SER A 60 2.36 8.99 -0.29
C SER A 60 1.18 8.83 -1.24
N ILE A 61 0.01 8.43 -0.71
CA ILE A 61 -1.24 8.38 -1.48
C ILE A 61 -1.54 9.73 -2.15
N THR A 62 -1.16 10.85 -1.53
CA THR A 62 -1.39 12.21 -2.05
C THR A 62 -0.72 12.50 -3.39
N CYS A 63 0.33 11.76 -3.73
CA CYS A 63 1.05 11.93 -5.00
C CYS A 63 0.39 11.18 -6.17
N LEU A 64 -0.61 10.33 -5.91
CA LEU A 64 -1.34 9.65 -6.97
C LEU A 64 -2.10 10.67 -7.84
N SER A 65 -2.23 10.39 -9.14
CA SER A 65 -3.11 11.18 -10.00
C SER A 65 -4.57 11.12 -9.53
N ASP A 66 -5.38 12.15 -9.83
CA ASP A 66 -6.81 12.18 -9.46
C ASP A 66 -7.53 10.90 -9.91
N THR A 67 -7.26 10.43 -11.14
CA THR A 67 -7.84 9.20 -11.67
C THR A 67 -7.45 7.98 -10.83
N SER A 68 -6.18 7.89 -10.42
CA SER A 68 -5.69 6.81 -9.55
C SER A 68 -6.30 6.90 -8.16
N GLN A 69 -6.52 8.10 -7.62
CA GLN A 69 -7.19 8.29 -6.33
C GLN A 69 -8.67 7.86 -6.40
N TYR A 70 -9.40 8.18 -7.48
CA TYR A 70 -10.76 7.68 -7.71
C TYR A 70 -10.81 6.15 -7.85
N GLN A 71 -9.85 5.56 -8.56
CA GLN A 71 -9.75 4.10 -8.68
C GLN A 71 -9.42 3.43 -7.34
N LEU A 72 -8.59 4.08 -6.51
CA LEU A 72 -8.26 3.59 -5.18
C LEU A 72 -9.52 3.52 -4.32
N ILE A 73 -10.31 4.60 -4.22
CA ILE A 73 -11.53 4.57 -3.41
C ILE A 73 -12.55 3.57 -3.96
N ALA A 74 -12.78 3.53 -5.27
CA ALA A 74 -13.68 2.54 -5.88
C ALA A 74 -13.24 1.09 -5.58
N ARG A 75 -11.93 0.83 -5.52
CA ARG A 75 -11.41 -0.49 -5.13
C ARG A 75 -11.66 -0.77 -3.66
N VAL A 76 -11.38 0.18 -2.78
CA VAL A 76 -11.61 0.04 -1.33
C VAL A 76 -13.08 -0.27 -1.06
N GLU A 77 -14.00 0.44 -1.71
CA GLU A 77 -15.44 0.20 -1.57
C GLU A 77 -15.86 -1.19 -2.03
N GLN A 78 -15.29 -1.71 -3.12
CA GLN A 78 -15.55 -3.09 -3.56
C GLN A 78 -15.20 -4.12 -2.47
N TYR A 79 -14.13 -3.90 -1.71
CA TYR A 79 -13.78 -4.79 -0.58
C TYR A 79 -14.75 -4.61 0.59
N MET A 80 -15.21 -3.39 0.87
CA MET A 80 -16.20 -3.14 1.91
C MET A 80 -17.55 -3.76 1.58
N GLU A 81 -18.06 -3.54 0.38
CA GLU A 81 -19.34 -4.11 -0.11
C GLU A 81 -19.33 -5.63 -0.15
N ALA A 82 -18.16 -6.23 -0.45
CA ALA A 82 -17.97 -7.67 -0.41
C ALA A 82 -17.85 -8.25 1.02
N GLY A 83 -17.82 -7.42 2.06
CA GLY A 83 -17.60 -7.84 3.44
C GLY A 83 -16.17 -8.37 3.69
N LEU A 84 -15.22 -7.95 2.84
CA LEU A 84 -13.80 -8.35 2.89
C LEU A 84 -12.92 -7.30 3.59
N LEU A 85 -13.49 -6.16 3.93
CA LEU A 85 -12.88 -5.08 4.69
C LEU A 85 -13.96 -4.43 5.54
N HIS A 86 -13.72 -4.33 6.84
CA HIS A 86 -14.58 -3.57 7.74
C HIS A 86 -13.91 -2.22 8.05
N TYR A 87 -14.71 -1.16 8.15
CA TYR A 87 -14.22 0.18 8.43
C TYR A 87 -14.69 0.63 9.81
N GLY A 88 -13.97 1.60 10.37
CA GLY A 88 -14.17 2.12 11.73
C GLY A 88 -13.11 1.61 12.69
N ARG A 89 -12.83 2.44 13.70
CA ARG A 89 -11.78 2.18 14.70
C ARG A 89 -11.94 0.85 15.42
N GLN A 90 -13.19 0.50 15.77
CA GLN A 90 -13.53 -0.72 16.48
C GLN A 90 -13.24 -1.98 15.67
N GLU A 91 -13.23 -1.87 14.35
CA GLU A 91 -12.99 -2.98 13.43
C GLU A 91 -11.51 -3.16 13.12
N ALA A 92 -10.63 -2.24 13.51
CA ALA A 92 -9.21 -2.27 13.12
C ALA A 92 -8.49 -3.58 13.49
N PHE A 93 -8.94 -4.30 14.51
CA PHE A 93 -8.39 -5.61 14.91
C PHE A 93 -9.31 -6.78 14.56
N SER A 94 -10.45 -6.52 13.94
CA SER A 94 -11.40 -7.50 13.46
C SER A 94 -10.93 -8.13 12.16
N LYS A 95 -11.47 -9.32 11.90
CA LYS A 95 -11.27 -10.06 10.67
C LYS A 95 -12.56 -10.02 9.83
N PRO A 96 -12.45 -9.94 8.49
CA PRO A 96 -11.22 -9.83 7.69
C PRO A 96 -10.43 -8.55 7.94
N GLY A 97 -9.09 -8.69 7.88
CA GLY A 97 -8.10 -7.73 8.31
C GLY A 97 -8.41 -6.29 7.93
N SER A 98 -8.80 -5.51 8.92
CA SER A 98 -9.26 -4.13 8.74
C SER A 98 -8.21 -3.09 9.20
N TYR A 99 -7.15 -3.57 9.84
CA TYR A 99 -5.94 -2.77 10.06
C TYR A 99 -5.35 -2.40 8.69
N THR A 100 -5.38 -1.11 8.35
CA THR A 100 -5.00 -0.64 7.02
C THR A 100 -3.59 -0.06 7.04
N LEU A 101 -2.73 -0.60 6.19
CA LEU A 101 -1.35 -0.13 6.01
C LEU A 101 -1.15 0.40 4.60
N VAL A 102 -0.21 1.33 4.45
CA VAL A 102 0.31 1.75 3.15
C VAL A 102 1.70 1.15 2.96
N ALA A 103 1.95 0.59 1.78
CA ALA A 103 3.28 0.12 1.38
C ALA A 103 3.82 0.97 0.23
N ARG A 104 5.06 1.41 0.37
CA ARG A 104 5.84 2.00 -0.71
C ARG A 104 7.13 1.21 -0.96
N GLU A 105 7.59 1.28 -2.19
CA GLU A 105 8.87 0.74 -2.63
C GLU A 105 9.77 1.90 -3.02
N TYR A 106 11.01 1.91 -2.51
CA TYR A 106 11.96 2.98 -2.78
C TYR A 106 13.35 2.45 -3.09
N GLN A 107 14.11 3.24 -3.84
CA GLN A 107 15.48 2.93 -4.24
C GLN A 107 16.48 3.86 -3.54
N ASP A 108 17.55 3.30 -2.96
CA ASP A 108 18.66 4.11 -2.43
C ASP A 108 19.62 4.60 -3.53
N SER A 109 20.59 5.44 -3.16
CA SER A 109 21.60 5.96 -4.09
C SER A 109 22.53 4.88 -4.68
N SER A 110 22.55 3.68 -4.10
CA SER A 110 23.31 2.53 -4.60
C SER A 110 22.49 1.65 -5.54
N GLY A 111 21.23 2.00 -5.80
CA GLY A 111 20.32 1.24 -6.66
C GLY A 111 19.60 0.09 -5.95
N ASN A 112 19.74 -0.05 -4.63
CA ASN A 112 19.07 -1.10 -3.86
C ASN A 112 17.60 -0.75 -3.62
N TRP A 113 16.72 -1.75 -3.74
CA TRP A 113 15.29 -1.59 -3.51
C TRP A 113 14.88 -2.00 -2.10
N PHE A 114 14.06 -1.18 -1.48
CA PHE A 114 13.52 -1.38 -0.15
C PHE A 114 12.00 -1.26 -0.16
N ARG A 115 11.38 -1.85 0.86
CA ARG A 115 9.96 -1.71 1.16
C ARG A 115 9.79 -1.04 2.50
N ASN A 116 8.84 -0.13 2.58
CA ASN A 116 8.44 0.50 3.83
C ASN A 116 6.93 0.39 3.98
N PHE A 117 6.51 -0.10 5.14
CA PHE A 117 5.12 -0.11 5.58
C PHE A 117 4.92 1.04 6.55
N PHE A 118 3.91 1.85 6.32
CA PHE A 118 3.64 3.05 7.12
C PHE A 118 2.15 3.33 7.20
N CYS A 119 1.82 4.30 8.05
CA CYS A 119 0.49 4.85 8.17
C CYS A 119 0.53 6.34 7.88
N GLU A 120 -0.53 6.82 7.24
CA GLU A 120 -0.72 8.25 6.98
C GLU A 120 -2.19 8.61 7.17
N ASN A 121 -2.43 9.87 7.51
CA ASN A 121 -3.77 10.44 7.45
C ASN A 121 -4.04 10.84 5.99
N TYR A 122 -5.14 10.36 5.43
CA TYR A 122 -5.52 10.70 4.05
C TYR A 122 -7.04 10.71 3.91
N THR A 123 -7.58 11.75 3.28
CA THR A 123 -9.01 11.83 2.93
C THR A 123 -9.18 11.41 1.47
N PHE A 124 -10.06 10.45 1.22
CA PHE A 124 -10.37 10.03 -0.15
C PHE A 124 -11.09 11.15 -0.91
N VAL A 125 -10.91 11.17 -2.24
CA VAL A 125 -11.39 12.23 -3.14
C VAL A 125 -12.90 12.45 -3.15
N ASP A 126 -13.68 11.49 -2.65
CA ASP A 126 -15.14 11.58 -2.53
C ASP A 126 -15.62 12.07 -1.15
N PHE A 127 -14.68 12.33 -0.23
CA PHE A 127 -14.91 12.81 1.13
C PHE A 127 -15.77 11.90 2.01
N ARG A 128 -16.12 10.69 1.57
CA ARG A 128 -16.94 9.75 2.36
C ARG A 128 -16.13 8.98 3.39
N TYR A 129 -14.85 8.78 3.08
CA TYR A 129 -13.95 7.98 3.88
C TYR A 129 -12.62 8.70 4.12
N GLN A 130 -11.91 8.26 5.15
CA GLN A 130 -10.53 8.65 5.40
C GLN A 130 -9.73 7.50 5.99
N LEU A 131 -8.43 7.48 5.68
CA LEU A 131 -7.42 6.74 6.42
C LEU A 131 -7.02 7.57 7.64
N VAL A 132 -7.11 6.95 8.82
CA VAL A 132 -6.75 7.56 10.10
C VAL A 132 -5.53 6.85 10.65
N PHE A 133 -4.53 7.64 11.00
CA PHE A 133 -3.37 7.24 11.74
C PHE A 133 -3.45 7.77 13.18
N SER A 134 -3.55 6.85 14.14
CA SER A 134 -3.38 7.11 15.57
C SER A 134 -1.99 6.65 15.99
N PRO A 135 -1.09 7.56 16.39
CA PRO A 135 0.27 7.19 16.76
C PRO A 135 0.31 6.42 18.07
N ILE A 136 1.38 5.64 18.25
CA ILE A 136 1.70 5.03 19.55
C ILE A 136 1.91 6.15 20.58
N THR A 137 1.28 5.99 21.74
CA THR A 137 1.43 6.86 22.90
C THR A 137 1.68 6.04 24.16
N SER A 138 1.94 6.69 25.29
CA SER A 138 2.00 6.01 26.59
C SER A 138 0.66 5.38 27.01
N ILE A 139 -0.46 5.81 26.40
CA ILE A 139 -1.81 5.35 26.71
C ILE A 139 -2.27 4.29 25.68
N ASP A 140 -1.87 4.45 24.43
CA ASP A 140 -2.13 3.52 23.33
C ASP A 140 -0.79 2.97 22.80
N PRO A 141 -0.31 1.83 23.34
CA PRO A 141 1.03 1.33 23.01
C PRO A 141 1.11 0.66 21.63
N VAL A 142 -0.02 0.45 20.96
CA VAL A 142 -0.08 -0.27 19.68
C VAL A 142 -0.13 0.71 18.52
N GLY A 143 -0.83 1.84 18.69
CA GLY A 143 -1.17 2.71 17.57
C GLY A 143 -2.16 2.00 16.63
N LEU A 144 -2.76 2.77 15.73
CA LEU A 144 -3.86 2.31 14.91
C LEU A 144 -3.84 2.96 13.53
N CYS A 145 -4.11 2.15 12.51
CA CYS A 145 -4.24 2.61 11.14
C CYS A 145 -5.45 1.92 10.54
N PHE A 146 -6.46 2.69 10.16
CA PHE A 146 -7.75 2.13 9.73
C PHE A 146 -8.47 3.12 8.80
N ILE A 147 -9.39 2.59 8.01
CA ILE A 147 -10.32 3.40 7.23
C ILE A 147 -11.55 3.67 8.10
N GLU A 148 -12.06 4.90 8.10
CA GLU A 148 -13.35 5.25 8.72
C GLU A 148 -14.19 6.12 7.79
N ALA A 149 -15.50 6.14 8.06
CA ALA A 149 -16.41 7.09 7.46
C ALA A 149 -16.16 8.49 8.04
N ARG A 150 -16.32 9.52 7.20
CA ARG A 150 -16.13 10.92 7.58
C ARG A 150 -17.45 11.62 7.85
#